data_AF-A0A4W6DYA1-F1
#
_entry.id   AF-A0A4W6DYA1-F1
#
_cell.length_a   1.000
_cell.length_b   1.000
_cell.length_c   1.000
_cell.angle_alpha   90.00
_cell.angle_beta   90.00
_cell.angle_gamma   90.00
#
_symmetry.space_group_name_H-M   'P 1'
#
loop_
_entity.id
_entity.type
_entity.pdbx_description
1 polymer ?
#
loop_
_entity_poly.entity_id
_entity_poly.type
_entity_poly.pdbx_seq_one_letter_code
_entity_poly.pdbx_strand_id
1 'polypeptide(L)'
;MPFGNTHNNFKLNYKVEEEYPDLTKHNNHMAKVLTKELYGKLRDKQTPSGFTVDDVIQTGVDNPGHPFIMTVGCVAGDEESYEVFKDLFDPVISDRHGGYKPSDKHKTDLNFENLKCGFSVDCCWMFL
;
A
#
# COMPACT_ATOMS: atom_id res chain seq x y z
N MET A 1 -15.33 11.66 11.03
CA MET A 1 -16.53 12.05 10.26
C MET A 1 -17.69 11.14 10.69
N PRO A 2 -18.98 11.55 10.64
CA PRO A 2 -20.08 10.86 11.32
C PRO A 2 -20.75 9.74 10.50
N PHE A 3 -20.18 9.33 9.37
CA PHE A 3 -20.66 8.14 8.67
C PHE A 3 -20.08 6.93 9.42
N GLY A 4 -20.88 6.35 10.31
CA GLY A 4 -20.49 5.12 11.01
C GLY A 4 -20.04 4.07 10.00
N ASN A 5 -19.12 3.19 10.41
CA ASN A 5 -18.62 2.10 9.59
C ASN A 5 -19.66 0.97 9.38
N THR A 6 -20.92 1.35 9.20
CA THR A 6 -22.07 0.47 9.00
C THR A 6 -21.87 -0.44 7.80
N HIS A 7 -21.19 0.05 6.76
CA HIS A 7 -20.85 -0.75 5.58
C HIS A 7 -19.89 -1.90 5.92
N ASN A 8 -18.84 -1.67 6.73
CA ASN A 8 -17.98 -2.77 7.16
C ASN A 8 -18.70 -3.74 8.13
N ASN A 9 -19.56 -3.21 9.01
CA ASN A 9 -20.36 -4.05 9.91
C ASN A 9 -21.25 -5.05 9.15
N PHE A 10 -21.77 -4.68 7.97
CA PHE A 10 -22.51 -5.61 7.13
C PHE A 10 -21.62 -6.68 6.49
N LYS A 11 -20.40 -6.31 6.06
CA LYS A 11 -19.41 -7.23 5.46
C LYS A 11 -18.98 -8.32 6.43
N LEU A 12 -18.95 -8.03 7.73
CA LEU A 12 -18.63 -9.01 8.77
C LEU A 12 -19.67 -10.14 8.90
N ASN A 13 -20.87 -9.99 8.33
CA ASN A 13 -21.85 -11.08 8.26
C ASN A 13 -21.52 -12.13 7.19
N TYR A 14 -20.61 -11.81 6.27
CA TYR A 14 -20.14 -12.72 5.22
C TYR A 14 -18.82 -13.37 5.59
N LYS A 15 -18.59 -14.57 5.08
CA LYS A 15 -17.34 -15.31 5.30
C LYS A 15 -16.17 -14.57 4.66
N VAL A 16 -14.97 -14.80 5.19
CA VAL A 16 -13.72 -14.25 4.64
C VAL A 16 -13.58 -14.57 3.15
N GLU A 17 -13.93 -15.81 2.78
CA GLU A 17 -13.88 -16.32 1.40
C GLU A 17 -14.81 -15.57 0.42
N GLU A 18 -15.92 -15.03 0.92
CA GLU A 18 -16.95 -14.36 0.11
C GLU A 18 -16.58 -12.90 -0.19
N GLU A 19 -15.82 -12.27 0.71
CA GLU A 19 -15.38 -10.87 0.58
C GLU A 19 -13.92 -10.74 0.12
N TYR A 20 -13.15 -11.84 0.14
CA TYR A 20 -11.77 -11.82 -0.34
C TYR A 20 -11.73 -11.53 -1.85
N PRO A 21 -10.92 -10.55 -2.31
CA PRO A 21 -10.90 -10.15 -3.72
C PRO A 21 -10.32 -11.25 -4.63
N ASP A 22 -10.87 -11.37 -5.84
CA ASP A 22 -10.25 -12.18 -6.89
C ASP A 22 -9.04 -11.45 -7.48
N LEU A 23 -7.85 -11.94 -7.13
CA LEU A 23 -6.56 -11.38 -7.54
C LEU A 23 -5.83 -12.27 -8.56
N THR A 24 -6.52 -13.24 -9.18
CA THR A 24 -5.89 -14.26 -10.03
C THR A 24 -5.15 -13.71 -11.26
N LYS A 25 -5.49 -12.51 -11.71
CA LYS A 25 -4.88 -11.84 -12.87
C LYS A 25 -4.12 -10.57 -12.50
N HIS A 26 -3.79 -10.41 -11.21
CA HIS A 26 -3.20 -9.20 -10.67
C HIS A 26 -1.69 -9.32 -10.53
N ASN A 27 -0.99 -8.24 -10.84
CA ASN A 27 0.45 -8.07 -10.75
C ASN A 27 0.77 -6.69 -10.18
N ASN A 28 0.47 -6.52 -8.89
CA ASN A 28 0.86 -5.38 -8.07
C ASN A 28 1.41 -5.90 -6.73
N HIS A 29 2.11 -5.06 -5.96
CA HIS A 29 2.75 -5.50 -4.71
C HIS A 29 1.73 -5.99 -3.67
N MET A 30 0.60 -5.29 -3.51
CA MET A 30 -0.49 -5.69 -2.60
C MET A 30 -0.98 -7.11 -2.91
N ALA A 31 -1.23 -7.43 -4.18
CA ALA A 31 -1.74 -8.74 -4.59
C ALA A 31 -0.75 -9.90 -4.36
N LYS A 32 0.55 -9.61 -4.29
CA LYS A 32 1.57 -10.61 -3.93
C LYS A 32 1.62 -10.93 -2.44
N VAL A 33 1.21 -9.97 -1.61
CA VAL A 33 1.29 -10.05 -0.14
C VAL A 33 -0.05 -10.49 0.47
N LEU A 34 -1.16 -10.01 -0.08
CA LEU A 34 -2.49 -10.24 0.49
C LEU A 34 -2.90 -11.71 0.36
N THR A 35 -2.89 -12.43 1.48
CA THR A 35 -3.46 -13.78 1.58
C THR A 35 -4.85 -13.75 2.19
N LYS A 36 -5.64 -14.82 2.01
CA LYS A 36 -6.95 -14.97 2.66
C LYS A 36 -6.85 -14.90 4.19
N GLU A 37 -5.80 -15.49 4.75
CA GLU A 37 -5.52 -15.44 6.19
C GLU A 37 -5.23 -14.01 6.65
N LEU A 38 -4.38 -13.29 5.91
CA LEU A 38 -4.04 -11.90 6.22
C LEU A 38 -5.28 -10.99 6.12
N TYR A 39 -6.08 -11.16 5.06
CA TYR A 39 -7.34 -10.45 4.90
C TYR A 39 -8.29 -10.73 6.07
N GLY A 40 -8.46 -12.01 6.44
CA GLY A 40 -9.27 -12.41 7.60
C GLY A 40 -8.83 -11.77 8.92
N LYS A 41 -7.51 -11.58 9.12
CA LYS A 41 -6.94 -10.94 10.31
C LYS A 41 -7.14 -9.42 10.36
N LEU A 42 -7.28 -8.78 9.20
CA LEU A 42 -7.31 -7.31 9.08
C LEU A 42 -8.71 -6.75 8.79
N ARG A 43 -9.65 -7.55 8.25
CA ARG A 43 -10.97 -7.08 7.79
C ARG A 43 -11.89 -6.51 8.87
N ASP A 44 -11.70 -6.90 10.12
CA ASP A 44 -12.43 -6.38 11.27
C ASP A 44 -11.78 -5.11 11.87
N LYS A 45 -10.61 -4.71 11.39
CA LYS A 45 -9.89 -3.54 11.86
C LYS A 45 -10.31 -2.28 11.12
N GLN A 46 -10.21 -1.18 11.84
CA GLN A 46 -10.34 0.16 11.30
C GLN A 46 -9.38 1.10 12.04
N THR A 47 -8.97 2.17 11.37
CA THR A 47 -8.23 3.27 11.99
C THR A 47 -9.17 4.16 12.83
N PRO A 48 -8.65 5.10 13.63
CA PRO A 48 -9.50 6.04 14.37
C PRO A 48 -10.41 6.89 13.48
N SER A 49 -10.02 7.11 12.22
CA SER A 49 -10.84 7.84 11.24
C SER A 49 -11.93 6.98 10.60
N GLY A 50 -11.85 5.65 10.76
CA GLY A 50 -12.76 4.67 10.18
C GLY A 50 -12.26 3.99 8.90
N PHE A 51 -10.99 4.22 8.51
CA PHE A 51 -10.39 3.62 7.31
C PHE A 51 -10.16 2.12 7.50
N THR A 52 -10.52 1.29 6.53
CA THR A 52 -10.51 -0.18 6.61
C THR A 52 -9.52 -0.82 5.66
N VAL A 53 -9.28 -2.13 5.80
CA VAL A 53 -8.42 -2.87 4.86
C VAL A 53 -8.96 -2.85 3.43
N ASP A 54 -10.29 -2.79 3.25
CA ASP A 54 -10.90 -2.72 1.92
C ASP A 54 -10.57 -1.38 1.26
N ASP A 55 -10.63 -0.27 2.02
CA ASP A 55 -10.24 1.05 1.53
C ASP A 55 -8.74 1.10 1.16
N VAL A 56 -7.91 0.39 1.94
CA VAL A 56 -6.47 0.26 1.68
C VAL A 56 -6.22 -0.42 0.33
N ILE A 57 -6.90 -1.54 0.04
CA ILE A 57 -6.58 -2.39 -1.12
C ILE A 57 -7.39 -2.08 -2.38
N GLN A 58 -8.46 -1.27 -2.30
CA GLN A 58 -9.41 -1.05 -3.40
C GLN A 58 -8.72 -0.67 -4.71
N THR A 59 -7.71 0.22 -4.65
CA THR A 59 -6.97 0.63 -5.85
C THR A 59 -6.24 -0.54 -6.52
N GLY A 60 -5.69 -1.49 -5.76
CA GLY A 60 -5.02 -2.66 -6.31
C GLY A 60 -5.99 -3.74 -6.77
N VAL A 61 -7.19 -3.81 -6.20
CA VAL A 61 -8.26 -4.70 -6.68
C VAL A 61 -8.78 -4.23 -8.04
N ASP A 62 -9.04 -2.93 -8.19
CA ASP A 62 -9.59 -2.34 -9.42
C ASP A 62 -8.55 -2.25 -10.54
N ASN A 63 -7.28 -2.11 -10.18
CA ASN A 63 -6.18 -1.97 -11.12
C ASN A 63 -5.26 -3.21 -11.07
N PRO A 64 -5.50 -4.22 -11.93
CA PRO A 64 -4.75 -5.48 -11.88
C PRO A 64 -3.26 -5.32 -12.16
N GLY A 65 -2.82 -4.21 -12.75
CA GLY A 65 -1.42 -3.90 -12.93
C GLY A 65 -1.23 -2.97 -14.13
N HIS A 66 0.03 -2.69 -14.45
CA HIS A 66 0.40 -1.88 -15.61
C HIS A 66 1.46 -2.62 -16.44
N PRO A 67 1.39 -2.60 -17.79
CA PRO A 67 2.29 -3.40 -18.64
C PRO A 67 3.79 -3.12 -18.44
N PHE A 68 4.14 -1.92 -17.98
CA PHE A 68 5.52 -1.44 -17.93
C PHE A 68 6.06 -1.22 -16.51
N ILE A 69 5.19 -1.14 -15.50
CA ILE A 69 5.59 -0.80 -14.13
C ILE A 69 4.89 -1.69 -13.12
N MET A 70 5.60 -2.04 -12.05
CA MET A 70 5.00 -2.69 -10.89
C MET A 70 4.33 -1.61 -10.02
N THR A 71 3.00 -1.64 -9.94
CA THR A 71 2.23 -0.75 -9.07
C THR A 71 2.20 -1.28 -7.65
N VAL A 72 2.02 -0.39 -6.67
CA VAL A 72 1.94 -0.77 -5.25
C VAL A 72 0.63 -1.51 -4.96
N GLY A 73 -0.51 -0.94 -5.38
CA GLY A 73 -1.83 -1.58 -5.24
C GLY A 73 -2.49 -1.43 -3.86
N CYS A 74 -1.94 -0.59 -2.98
CA CYS A 74 -2.59 -0.19 -1.73
C CYS A 74 -2.23 1.24 -1.34
N VAL A 75 -3.09 1.89 -0.53
CA VAL A 75 -2.94 3.26 -0.06
C VAL A 75 -3.24 3.37 1.43
N ALA A 76 -2.61 4.33 2.10
CA ALA A 76 -2.96 4.74 3.46
C ALA A 76 -3.97 5.89 3.40
N GLY A 77 -5.01 5.83 4.23
CA GLY A 77 -6.02 6.89 4.36
C GLY A 77 -5.68 7.92 5.43
N ASP A 78 -4.85 7.53 6.40
CA ASP A 78 -4.37 8.32 7.53
C ASP A 78 -3.02 7.78 8.03
N GLU A 79 -2.45 8.41 9.06
CA GLU A 79 -1.16 8.02 9.63
C GLU A 79 -1.22 6.63 10.28
N GLU A 80 -2.30 6.37 11.02
CA GLU A 80 -2.52 5.12 11.76
C GLU A 80 -2.69 3.91 10.83
N SER A 81 -3.04 4.12 9.56
CA SER A 81 -3.14 3.06 8.55
C SER A 81 -1.86 2.21 8.48
N TYR A 82 -0.69 2.82 8.58
CA TYR A 82 0.59 2.10 8.53
C TYR A 82 0.82 1.22 9.77
N GLU A 83 0.24 1.57 10.92
CA GLU A 83 0.34 0.77 12.14
C GLU A 83 -0.73 -0.31 12.22
N VAL A 84 -1.99 0.05 11.93
CA VAL A 84 -3.15 -0.85 12.02
C VAL A 84 -3.06 -1.98 10.98
N PHE A 85 -2.57 -1.66 9.78
CA PHE A 85 -2.44 -2.61 8.67
C PHE A 85 -0.97 -2.93 8.36
N LYS A 86 -0.07 -2.80 9.33
CA LYS A 86 1.38 -3.06 9.15
C LYS A 86 1.69 -4.45 8.58
N ASP A 87 0.90 -5.46 8.92
CA ASP A 87 1.11 -6.83 8.43
C ASP A 87 0.95 -6.93 6.91
N LEU A 88 0.23 -5.98 6.28
CA LEU A 88 0.16 -5.79 4.83
C LEU A 88 1.20 -4.79 4.33
N PHE A 89 1.35 -3.64 4.99
CA PHE A 89 2.25 -2.58 4.52
C PHE A 89 3.73 -2.94 4.62
N ASP A 90 4.18 -3.59 5.70
CA ASP A 90 5.60 -3.89 5.92
C ASP A 90 6.18 -4.78 4.80
N PRO A 91 5.55 -5.91 4.40
CA PRO A 91 6.04 -6.69 3.26
C PRO A 91 5.96 -5.92 1.94
N VAL A 92 4.90 -5.12 1.71
CA VAL A 92 4.76 -4.30 0.49
C VAL A 92 5.87 -3.25 0.41
N ILE A 93 6.19 -2.57 1.52
CA ILE A 93 7.25 -1.57 1.61
C ILE A 93 8.60 -2.22 1.37
N SER A 94 8.87 -3.36 2.03
CA SER A 94 10.09 -4.13 1.84
C SER A 94 10.29 -4.48 0.36
N ASP A 95 9.29 -5.06 -0.28
CA ASP A 95 9.37 -5.44 -1.70
C ASP A 95 9.57 -4.22 -2.61
N ARG A 96 8.87 -3.12 -2.36
CA ARG A 96 8.94 -1.91 -3.20
C ARG A 96 10.25 -1.14 -3.03
N HIS A 97 10.86 -1.20 -1.85
CA HIS A 97 12.06 -0.44 -1.48
C HIS A 97 13.31 -1.33 -1.36
N GLY A 98 13.34 -2.49 -2.04
CA GLY A 98 14.56 -3.30 -2.17
C GLY A 98 15.01 -3.99 -0.89
N GLY A 99 14.06 -4.46 -0.08
CA GLY A 99 14.30 -5.18 1.18
C GLY A 99 14.35 -4.28 2.41
N TYR A 100 13.74 -3.10 2.36
CA TYR A 100 13.67 -2.18 3.50
C TYR A 100 12.88 -2.80 4.65
N LYS A 101 13.56 -3.08 5.76
CA LYS A 101 13.00 -3.83 6.88
C LYS A 101 12.19 -2.91 7.81
N PRO A 102 11.22 -3.45 8.56
CA PRO A 102 10.51 -2.69 9.61
C PRO A 102 11.44 -2.13 10.70
N SER A 103 12.62 -2.72 10.88
CA SER A 103 13.65 -2.26 11.82
C SER A 103 14.53 -1.13 11.28
N ASP A 104 14.51 -0.90 9.97
CA ASP A 104 15.35 0.10 9.34
C ASP A 104 14.82 1.51 9.66
N LYS A 105 15.73 2.49 9.70
CA LYS A 105 15.38 3.88 10.01
C LYS A 105 15.59 4.76 8.79
N HIS A 106 14.58 5.55 8.45
CA HIS A 106 14.66 6.47 7.33
C HIS A 106 15.67 7.57 7.68
N LYS A 107 16.59 7.84 6.74
CA LYS A 107 17.54 8.95 6.87
C LYS A 107 17.08 10.10 6.00
N THR A 108 16.91 11.26 6.62
CA THR A 108 16.51 12.49 5.94
C THR A 108 17.67 13.47 5.99
N ASP A 109 18.06 14.00 4.83
CA ASP A 109 19.02 15.10 4.69
C ASP A 109 18.45 16.08 3.68
N LEU A 110 18.01 17.24 4.16
CA LEU A 110 17.45 18.32 3.34
C LEU A 110 18.46 19.43 3.08
N ASN A 111 19.74 19.23 3.40
CA ASN A 111 20.78 20.18 3.08
C ASN A 111 21.16 20.05 1.58
N PHE A 112 20.72 21.03 0.77
CA PHE A 112 20.99 21.04 -0.67
C PHE A 112 22.48 21.09 -1.01
N GLU A 113 23.34 21.59 -0.11
CA GLU A 113 24.80 21.64 -0.31
C GLU A 113 25.44 20.25 -0.36
N ASN A 114 24.78 19.23 0.20
CA ASN A 114 25.27 17.85 0.18
C ASN A 114 25.04 17.17 -1.20
N LEU A 115 24.31 17.81 -2.11
CA LEU A 115 24.10 17.31 -3.48
C LEU A 115 25.40 17.43 -4.29
N LYS A 116 25.97 16.29 -4.68
CA LYS A 116 27.13 16.25 -5.59
C LYS A 116 26.66 15.93 -7.01
N CYS A 117 26.97 16.84 -7.95
CA CYS A 117 26.72 16.73 -9.41
C CYS A 117 25.25 16.89 -9.85
N GLY A 118 24.95 18.04 -10.47
CA GLY A 118 23.70 18.32 -11.19
C GLY A 118 23.82 19.43 -12.24
N PHE A 119 25.00 20.05 -12.39
CA PHE A 119 25.23 21.23 -13.23
C PHE A 119 25.92 20.92 -14.58
N SER A 120 26.33 19.67 -14.83
CA SER A 120 27.00 19.26 -16.07
C SER A 120 26.31 18.09 -16.77
N VAL A 121 24.98 18.05 -16.70
CA VAL A 121 24.18 17.19 -17.58
C VAL A 121 24.00 17.93 -18.89
N ASP A 122 24.46 17.32 -19.99
CA ASP A 122 24.42 17.93 -21.32
C ASP A 122 22.97 18.22 -21.72
N CYS A 123 22.67 19.51 -21.92
CA CYS A 123 21.34 19.99 -22.27
C CYS A 123 20.78 19.34 -23.55
N CYS A 124 21.65 18.86 -24.45
CA CYS A 124 21.22 18.21 -25.70
C CYS A 124 20.51 16.87 -25.46
N TRP A 125 20.77 16.21 -24.33
CA TRP A 125 20.22 14.89 -24.00
C TRP A 125 19.12 14.94 -22.93
N MET A 126 18.81 16.12 -22.38
CA MET A 126 17.89 16.27 -21.24
C MET A 126 16.40 16.37 -21.64
N PHE A 127 16.06 16.15 -22.91
CA PHE A 127 14.67 16.24 -23.40
C PHE A 127 14.17 14.98 -24.15
N LEU A 128 14.92 13.88 -24.08
CA LEU A 128 14.54 12.58 -24.64
C LEU A 128 14.31 11.57 -23.52
#